data_AF-A0A5D6UYY1-F1
#
_entry.id   AF-A0A5D6UYY1-F1
#
_cell.length_a   1.000
_cell.length_b   1.000
_cell.length_c   1.000
_cell.angle_alpha   90.00
_cell.angle_beta   90.00
_cell.angle_gamma   90.00
#
_symmetry.space_group_name_H-M   'P 1'
#
loop_
_entity.id
_entity.type
_entity.pdbx_description
1 polymer ?
#
loop_
_entity_poly.entity_id
_entity_poly.type
_entity_poly.pdbx_seq_one_letter_code
_entity_poly.pdbx_strand_id
1 'polypeptide(L)'
;MSSPASEPQLSAFDKARNGLWLSLQKHLETVYAAEKSFRVAVPRTDELPFSAAQIEPQLLFEYQQQRALLRDLYLDETTQLDSLVKAVRQKSYQEDEKKLLWLMILGYMDLAHTVFALLDTHRPSRQEPDEELTDTTARFERIRNFIRLNIRGIAGLLPKLGG
;
A
#
# COMPACT_ATOMS: atom_id res chain seq x y z
N MET A 1 38.15 20.37 32.88
CA MET A 1 37.88 20.41 31.44
C MET A 1 36.80 19.38 31.17
N SER A 2 35.56 19.82 30.97
CA SER A 2 34.44 18.93 30.69
C SER A 2 34.45 18.60 29.21
N SER A 3 34.66 17.32 28.87
CA SER A 3 34.52 16.85 27.49
C SER A 3 33.09 17.11 27.01
N PRO A 4 32.90 17.62 25.78
CA PRO A 4 31.56 17.75 25.23
C PRO A 4 30.98 16.34 25.04
N ALA A 5 29.80 16.10 25.61
CA ALA A 5 29.04 14.88 25.39
C ALA A 5 28.81 14.72 23.89
N SER A 6 29.35 13.66 23.30
CA SER A 6 29.12 13.33 21.90
C SER A 6 27.62 13.05 21.73
N GLU A 7 26.94 13.83 20.88
CA GLU A 7 25.55 13.57 20.53
C GLU A 7 25.41 12.14 20.00
N PRO A 8 24.39 11.38 20.42
CA PRO A 8 24.19 10.02 19.95
C PRO A 8 23.94 10.04 18.43
N GLN A 9 24.91 9.57 17.65
CA GLN A 9 24.75 9.43 16.20
C GLN A 9 23.68 8.37 15.92
N LEU A 10 22.59 8.78 15.27
CA LEU A 10 21.54 7.87 14.79
C LEU A 10 22.15 6.76 13.91
N SER A 11 21.80 5.52 14.23
CA SER A 11 22.28 4.36 13.47
C SER A 11 21.81 4.42 12.02
N ALA A 12 22.52 3.72 11.12
CA ALA A 12 22.09 3.63 9.71
C ALA A 12 20.68 3.02 9.58
N PHE A 13 20.31 2.12 10.50
CA PHE A 13 18.97 1.57 10.60
C PHE A 13 17.94 2.62 11.00
N ASP A 14 18.20 3.42 12.05
CA ASP A 14 17.26 4.46 12.49
C ASP A 14 16.97 5.47 11.37
N LYS A 15 18.00 5.84 10.60
CA LYS A 15 17.83 6.71 9.42
C LYS A 15 16.93 6.07 8.36
N ALA A 16 17.14 4.78 8.07
CA ALA A 16 16.34 4.04 7.10
C ALA A 16 14.89 3.87 7.57
N ARG A 17 14.67 3.52 8.84
CA ARG A 17 13.35 3.41 9.46
C ARG A 17 12.60 4.73 9.42
N ASN A 18 13.25 5.82 9.85
CA ASN A 18 12.62 7.15 9.86
C ASN A 18 12.32 7.64 8.43
N GLY A 19 13.24 7.39 7.48
CA GLY A 19 13.02 7.70 6.07
C GLY A 19 11.85 6.92 5.48
N LEU A 20 11.77 5.61 5.77
CA LEU A 20 10.65 4.76 5.37
C LEU A 20 9.35 5.28 5.96
N TRP A 21 9.30 5.56 7.26
CA TRP A 21 8.11 6.09 7.93
C TRP A 21 7.59 7.35 7.24
N LEU A 22 8.44 8.36 7.05
CA LEU A 22 8.07 9.60 6.39
C LEU A 22 7.62 9.40 4.95
N SER A 23 8.26 8.47 4.22
CA SER A 23 7.84 8.12 2.87
C SER A 23 6.44 7.51 2.89
N LEU A 24 6.20 6.50 3.72
CA LEU A 24 4.90 5.82 3.81
C LEU A 24 3.78 6.78 4.21
N GLN A 25 4.04 7.74 5.10
CA GLN A 25 3.07 8.78 5.45
C GLN A 25 2.66 9.62 4.22
N LYS A 26 3.62 10.07 3.42
CA LYS A 26 3.34 10.86 2.20
C LYS A 26 2.56 10.06 1.15
N HIS A 27 2.90 8.78 0.97
CA HIS A 27 2.15 7.89 0.09
C HIS A 27 0.73 7.69 0.60
N LEU A 28 0.55 7.50 1.91
CA LEU A 28 -0.77 7.34 2.51
C LEU A 28 -1.65 8.61 2.36
N GLU A 29 -1.07 9.80 2.53
CA GLU A 29 -1.76 11.07 2.25
C GLU A 29 -2.24 11.13 0.79
N THR A 30 -1.39 10.70 -0.16
CA THR A 30 -1.73 10.65 -1.58
C THR A 30 -2.87 9.66 -1.85
N VAL A 31 -2.80 8.46 -1.27
CA VAL A 31 -3.83 7.41 -1.39
C VAL A 31 -5.17 7.90 -0.81
N TYR A 32 -5.19 8.54 0.36
CA TYR A 32 -6.43 9.07 0.92
C TYR A 32 -6.98 10.29 0.17
N ALA A 33 -6.11 11.11 -0.43
CA ALA A 33 -6.56 12.18 -1.33
C ALA A 33 -7.25 11.61 -2.58
N ALA A 34 -6.70 10.53 -3.15
CA ALA A 34 -7.32 9.82 -4.27
C ALA A 34 -8.64 9.15 -3.86
N GLU A 35 -8.70 8.53 -2.66
CA GLU A 35 -9.94 7.98 -2.11
C GLU A 35 -11.04 9.03 -2.04
N LYS A 36 -10.72 10.19 -1.45
CA LYS A 36 -11.67 11.30 -1.29
C LYS A 36 -12.21 11.76 -2.64
N SER A 37 -11.33 11.96 -3.63
CA SER A 37 -11.72 12.38 -4.97
C SER A 37 -12.57 11.33 -5.67
N PHE A 38 -12.20 10.05 -5.57
CA PHE A 38 -12.96 8.94 -6.12
C PHE A 38 -14.36 8.86 -5.51
N ARG A 39 -14.49 8.90 -4.19
CA ARG A 39 -15.78 8.83 -3.49
C ARG A 39 -16.72 10.00 -3.82
N VAL A 40 -16.18 11.16 -4.18
CA VAL A 40 -16.98 12.30 -4.66
C VAL A 40 -17.52 12.04 -6.07
N ALA A 41 -16.71 11.42 -6.94
CA ALA A 41 -17.07 11.14 -8.33
C ALA A 41 -17.91 9.86 -8.51
N VAL A 42 -17.90 8.94 -7.54
CA VAL A 42 -18.76 7.76 -7.55
C VAL A 42 -20.23 8.20 -7.58
N PRO A 43 -21.02 7.77 -8.59
CA PRO A 43 -22.44 8.05 -8.63
C PRO A 43 -23.11 7.49 -7.37
N ARG A 44 -23.79 8.36 -6.61
CA ARG A 44 -24.57 7.95 -5.44
C ARG A 44 -25.81 7.21 -5.91
N THR A 45 -25.66 5.90 -6.02
CA THR A 45 -26.72 4.97 -6.39
C THR A 45 -26.89 3.98 -5.24
N ASP A 46 -28.13 3.57 -4.99
CA ASP A 46 -28.44 2.60 -3.93
C ASP A 46 -28.14 1.15 -4.37
N GLU A 47 -27.75 0.96 -5.64
CA GLU A 47 -27.50 -0.35 -6.27
C GLU A 47 -26.10 -0.40 -6.92
N LEU A 48 -25.19 -1.14 -6.29
CA LEU A 48 -23.90 -1.52 -6.87
C LEU A 48 -23.95 -3.00 -7.32
N PRO A 49 -23.40 -3.34 -8.50
CA PRO A 49 -22.77 -2.47 -9.49
C PRO A 49 -23.80 -1.63 -10.28
N PHE A 50 -23.54 -0.35 -10.48
CA PHE A 50 -24.50 0.57 -11.11
C PHE A 50 -24.55 0.41 -12.64
N SER A 51 -25.66 0.81 -13.27
CA SER A 51 -25.78 0.83 -14.74
C SER A 51 -25.28 2.15 -15.31
N ALA A 52 -24.20 2.10 -16.11
CA ALA A 52 -23.66 3.30 -16.76
C ALA A 52 -24.68 4.02 -17.67
N ALA A 53 -25.67 3.30 -18.21
CA ALA A 53 -26.73 3.85 -19.06
C ALA A 53 -27.72 4.74 -18.29
N GLN A 54 -27.74 4.66 -16.96
CA GLN A 54 -28.65 5.41 -16.09
C GLN A 54 -27.97 6.62 -15.43
N ILE A 55 -26.66 6.82 -15.67
CA ILE A 55 -25.88 7.92 -15.10
C ILE A 55 -25.80 9.05 -16.13
N GLU A 56 -25.91 10.30 -15.66
CA GLU A 56 -25.70 11.46 -16.52
C GLU A 56 -24.30 11.42 -17.17
N PRO A 57 -24.16 11.76 -18.47
CA PRO A 57 -22.89 11.61 -19.18
C PRO A 57 -21.71 12.34 -18.52
N GLN A 58 -21.94 13.53 -17.95
CA GLN A 58 -20.91 14.30 -17.27
C GLN A 58 -20.42 13.61 -16.00
N LEU A 59 -21.33 13.10 -15.17
CA LEU A 59 -20.99 12.36 -13.95
C LEU A 59 -20.28 11.03 -14.28
N LEU A 60 -20.71 10.35 -15.35
CA LEU A 60 -20.05 9.13 -15.81
C LEU A 60 -18.63 9.41 -16.28
N PHE A 61 -18.40 10.53 -16.99
CA PHE A 61 -17.08 10.96 -17.42
C PHE A 61 -16.15 11.27 -16.23
N GLU A 62 -16.64 12.03 -15.25
CA GLU A 62 -15.89 12.36 -14.03
C GLU A 62 -15.53 11.09 -13.23
N TYR A 63 -16.48 10.17 -13.07
CA TYR A 63 -16.25 8.87 -12.47
C TYR A 63 -15.14 8.09 -13.20
N GLN A 64 -15.23 7.99 -14.53
CA GLN A 64 -14.24 7.27 -15.34
C GLN A 64 -12.84 7.87 -15.19
N GLN A 65 -12.74 9.20 -15.18
CA GLN A 65 -11.47 9.90 -14.96
C GLN A 65 -10.89 9.58 -13.58
N GLN A 66 -11.68 9.70 -12.51
CA GLN A 66 -11.20 9.41 -11.15
C GLN A 66 -10.87 7.92 -10.96
N ARG A 67 -11.61 7.02 -11.62
CA ARG A 67 -11.29 5.59 -11.63
C ARG A 67 -9.94 5.32 -12.30
N ALA A 68 -9.67 5.95 -13.44
CA ALA A 68 -8.40 5.80 -14.13
C ALA A 68 -7.24 6.31 -13.26
N LEU A 69 -7.37 7.49 -12.65
CA LEU A 69 -6.37 8.03 -11.73
C LEU A 69 -6.10 7.11 -10.53
N LEU A 70 -7.15 6.53 -9.94
CA LEU A 70 -7.00 5.60 -8.83
C LEU A 70 -6.34 4.27 -9.26
N ARG A 71 -6.64 3.79 -10.48
CA ARG A 71 -5.97 2.62 -11.07
C ARG A 71 -4.48 2.87 -11.31
N ASP A 72 -4.13 4.01 -11.91
CA ASP A 72 -2.74 4.35 -12.19
C ASP A 72 -1.94 4.48 -10.89
N LEU A 73 -2.54 5.13 -9.88
CA LEU A 73 -1.96 5.19 -8.54
C LEU A 73 -1.75 3.79 -7.95
N TYR A 74 -2.69 2.86 -8.14
CA TYR A 74 -2.53 1.50 -7.64
C TYR A 74 -1.35 0.77 -8.28
N LEU A 75 -1.16 0.95 -9.60
CA LEU A 75 -0.02 0.40 -10.33
C LEU A 75 1.31 0.96 -9.83
N ASP A 76 1.38 2.29 -9.67
CA ASP A 76 2.56 3.00 -9.21
C ASP A 76 2.93 2.58 -7.78
N GLU A 77 1.96 2.57 -6.86
CA GLU A 77 2.16 2.15 -5.48
C GLU A 77 2.60 0.68 -5.40
N THR A 78 2.01 -0.20 -6.20
CA THR A 78 2.41 -1.61 -6.26
C THR A 78 3.85 -1.79 -6.76
N THR A 79 4.26 -0.98 -7.74
CA THR A 79 5.64 -0.97 -8.25
C THR A 79 6.64 -0.44 -7.22
N GLN A 80 6.25 0.61 -6.50
CA GLN A 80 7.07 1.18 -5.43
C GLN A 80 7.21 0.21 -4.26
N LEU A 81 6.14 -0.49 -3.88
CA LEU A 81 6.17 -1.52 -2.84
C LEU A 81 7.11 -2.68 -3.18
N ASP A 82 7.06 -3.18 -4.42
CA ASP A 82 7.99 -4.21 -4.89
C ASP A 82 9.46 -3.74 -4.79
N SER A 83 9.71 -2.47 -5.14
CA SER A 83 11.04 -1.86 -5.07
C SER A 83 11.52 -1.71 -3.61
N LEU A 84 10.66 -1.27 -2.70
CA LEU A 84 10.94 -1.19 -1.27
C LEU A 84 11.24 -2.57 -0.67
N VAL A 85 10.47 -3.59 -1.06
CA VAL A 85 10.69 -4.98 -0.64
C VAL A 85 12.01 -5.53 -1.17
N LYS A 86 12.38 -5.24 -2.42
CA LYS A 86 13.70 -5.62 -2.92
C LYS A 86 14.82 -4.92 -2.14
N ALA A 87 14.67 -3.63 -1.86
CA ALA A 87 15.67 -2.84 -1.14
C ALA A 87 15.92 -3.37 0.27
N VAL A 88 14.88 -3.57 1.08
CA VAL A 88 15.02 -4.07 2.46
C VAL A 88 15.59 -5.49 2.49
N ARG A 89 15.24 -6.34 1.51
CA ARG A 89 15.82 -7.69 1.38
C ARG A 89 17.33 -7.64 1.16
N GLN A 90 17.79 -6.75 0.29
CA GLN A 90 19.20 -6.62 -0.11
C GLN A 90 20.09 -5.95 0.96
N LYS A 91 19.52 -5.11 1.83
CA LYS A 91 20.30 -4.46 2.89
C LYS A 91 20.77 -5.44 3.95
N SER A 92 21.97 -5.24 4.49
CA SER A 92 22.57 -6.07 5.55
C SER A 92 22.12 -5.66 6.96
N TYR A 93 20.82 -5.35 7.13
CA TYR A 93 20.24 -5.12 8.45
C TYR A 93 20.10 -6.43 9.23
N GLN A 94 20.06 -6.32 10.55
CA GLN A 94 19.76 -7.47 11.40
C GLN A 94 18.35 -7.99 11.09
N GLU A 95 18.10 -9.25 11.41
CA GLU A 95 16.83 -9.90 11.08
C GLU A 95 15.63 -9.19 11.72
N ASP A 96 15.75 -8.79 12.99
CA ASP A 96 14.70 -8.07 13.71
C ASP A 96 14.48 -6.65 13.17
N GLU A 97 15.54 -6.00 12.69
CA GLU A 97 15.45 -4.71 12.01
C GLU A 97 14.69 -4.83 10.68
N LYS A 98 14.97 -5.87 9.89
CA LYS A 98 14.23 -6.15 8.64
C LYS A 98 12.76 -6.40 8.92
N LYS A 99 12.42 -7.18 9.95
CA LYS A 99 11.03 -7.42 10.37
C LYS A 99 10.30 -6.13 10.72
N LEU A 100 10.96 -5.20 11.40
CA LEU A 100 10.34 -3.91 11.71
C LEU A 100 9.99 -3.14 10.43
N LEU A 101 10.90 -3.11 9.45
CA LEU A 101 10.62 -2.50 8.14
C LEU A 101 9.50 -3.23 7.40
N TRP A 102 9.45 -4.57 7.48
CA TRP A 102 8.35 -5.39 6.96
C TRP A 102 7.01 -5.09 7.58
N LEU A 103 6.95 -4.94 8.91
CA LEU A 103 5.71 -4.58 9.61
C LEU A 103 5.21 -3.20 9.19
N MET A 104 6.11 -2.23 9.02
CA MET A 104 5.75 -0.89 8.55
C MET A 104 5.17 -0.94 7.12
N ILE A 105 5.83 -1.65 6.20
CA ILE A 105 5.34 -1.79 4.82
C ILE A 105 4.00 -2.54 4.80
N LEU A 106 3.86 -3.61 5.58
CA LEU A 106 2.61 -4.36 5.67
C LEU A 106 1.45 -3.50 6.20
N GLY A 107 1.69 -2.69 7.23
CA GLY A 107 0.68 -1.78 7.77
C GLY A 107 0.20 -0.77 6.73
N TYR A 108 1.12 -0.19 5.96
CA TYR A 108 0.76 0.67 4.84
C TYR A 108 -0.05 -0.08 3.77
N MET A 109 0.40 -1.27 3.35
CA MET A 109 -0.31 -2.08 2.35
C MET A 109 -1.73 -2.41 2.79
N ASP A 110 -1.93 -2.78 4.06
CA ASP A 110 -3.26 -3.13 4.58
C ASP A 110 -4.20 -1.91 4.53
N LEU A 111 -3.71 -0.70 4.80
CA LEU A 111 -4.49 0.54 4.65
C LEU A 111 -4.76 0.86 3.18
N ALA A 112 -3.74 0.87 2.33
CA ALA A 112 -3.88 1.19 0.91
C ALA A 112 -4.83 0.22 0.19
N HIS A 113 -4.82 -1.06 0.57
CA HIS A 113 -5.74 -2.07 0.04
C HIS A 113 -7.21 -1.71 0.27
N THR A 114 -7.56 -1.09 1.41
CA THR A 114 -8.95 -0.67 1.66
C THR A 114 -9.43 0.38 0.66
N VAL A 115 -8.53 1.23 0.17
CA VAL A 115 -8.82 2.25 -0.83
C VAL A 115 -8.85 1.64 -2.23
N PHE A 116 -7.86 0.83 -2.61
CA PHE A 116 -7.81 0.25 -3.94
C PHE A 116 -8.92 -0.78 -4.20
N ALA A 117 -9.47 -1.41 -3.16
CA ALA A 117 -10.67 -2.25 -3.25
C ALA A 117 -11.91 -1.48 -3.77
N LEU A 118 -11.89 -0.15 -3.76
CA LEU A 118 -12.95 0.68 -4.37
C LEU A 118 -13.05 0.49 -5.89
N LEU A 119 -11.94 0.18 -6.56
CA LEU A 119 -11.90 -0.06 -8.02
C LEU A 119 -12.73 -1.27 -8.46
N ASP A 120 -12.92 -2.24 -7.55
CA ASP A 120 -13.73 -3.44 -7.77
C ASP A 120 -15.15 -3.25 -7.23
N THR A 121 -15.29 -2.80 -5.97
CA THR A 121 -16.60 -2.66 -5.31
C THR A 121 -17.52 -1.62 -5.97
N HIS A 122 -16.96 -0.59 -6.62
CA HIS A 122 -17.74 0.47 -7.28
C HIS A 122 -17.71 0.37 -8.80
N ARG A 123 -17.38 -0.80 -9.35
CA ARG A 123 -17.34 -1.04 -10.80
C ARG A 123 -18.76 -0.96 -11.41
N PRO A 124 -18.95 -0.34 -12.59
CA PRO A 124 -20.22 -0.38 -13.30
C PRO A 124 -20.53 -1.79 -13.81
N SER A 125 -21.81 -2.12 -13.87
CA SER A 125 -22.28 -3.37 -14.46
C SER A 125 -21.82 -3.47 -15.92
N ARG A 126 -21.36 -4.66 -16.34
CA ARG A 126 -20.88 -4.97 -17.70
C ARG A 126 -19.63 -4.23 -18.18
N GLN A 127 -18.88 -3.54 -17.30
CA GLN A 127 -17.55 -3.07 -17.69
C GLN A 127 -16.67 -4.29 -18.02
N GLU A 128 -15.89 -4.24 -19.10
CA GLU A 128 -14.95 -5.31 -19.45
C GLU A 128 -13.90 -5.53 -18.34
N PRO A 129 -13.41 -6.76 -18.14
CA PRO A 129 -12.30 -7.04 -17.24
C PRO A 129 -11.09 -6.16 -17.57
N ASP A 130 -10.52 -5.57 -16.53
CA ASP A 130 -9.33 -4.74 -16.64
C ASP A 130 -8.11 -5.63 -16.35
N GLU A 131 -7.47 -6.13 -17.41
CA GLU A 131 -6.36 -7.09 -17.30
C GLU A 131 -5.19 -6.52 -16.51
N GLU A 132 -4.82 -5.25 -16.75
CA GLU A 132 -3.72 -4.61 -16.03
C GLU A 132 -4.04 -4.42 -14.54
N LEU A 133 -5.29 -4.04 -14.21
CA LEU A 133 -5.73 -3.97 -12.82
C LEU A 133 -5.71 -5.36 -12.15
N THR A 134 -6.07 -6.41 -12.89
CA THR A 134 -6.04 -7.80 -12.40
C THR A 134 -4.61 -8.24 -12.11
N ASP A 135 -3.68 -7.98 -13.02
CA ASP A 135 -2.25 -8.27 -12.86
C ASP A 135 -1.63 -7.47 -11.71
N THR A 136 -2.01 -6.20 -11.58
CA THR A 136 -1.59 -5.33 -10.48
C THR A 136 -2.07 -5.88 -9.14
N THR A 137 -3.34 -6.30 -9.06
CA THR A 137 -3.91 -6.91 -7.86
C THR A 137 -3.17 -8.20 -7.48
N ALA A 138 -2.90 -9.07 -8.46
CA ALA A 138 -2.14 -10.29 -8.24
C ALA A 138 -0.70 -10.00 -7.80
N ARG A 139 -0.05 -8.97 -8.35
CA ARG A 139 1.30 -8.53 -7.92
C ARG A 139 1.27 -7.99 -6.49
N PHE A 140 0.31 -7.15 -6.16
CA PHE A 140 0.13 -6.58 -4.82
C PHE A 140 -0.03 -7.69 -3.77
N GLU A 141 -0.90 -8.66 -4.01
CA GLU A 141 -1.12 -9.78 -3.09
C GLU A 141 0.12 -10.69 -2.97
N ARG A 142 0.88 -10.91 -4.06
CA ARG A 142 2.17 -11.62 -3.98
C ARG A 142 3.16 -10.90 -3.06
N ILE A 143 3.28 -9.58 -3.19
CA ILE A 143 4.16 -8.77 -2.33
C ILE A 143 3.70 -8.88 -0.87
N ARG A 144 2.40 -8.72 -0.62
CA ARG A 144 1.80 -8.78 0.71
C ARG A 144 2.05 -10.13 1.39
N ASN A 145 1.84 -11.22 0.66
CA ASN A 145 2.08 -12.58 1.15
C ASN A 145 3.56 -12.83 1.39
N PHE A 146 4.45 -12.36 0.52
CA PHE A 146 5.89 -12.42 0.74
C PHE A 146 6.29 -11.73 2.06
N ILE A 147 5.82 -10.50 2.30
CA ILE A 147 6.13 -9.76 3.53
C ILE A 147 5.59 -10.51 4.75
N ARG A 148 4.33 -10.97 4.71
CA ARG A 148 3.72 -11.75 5.80
C ARG A 148 4.51 -13.02 6.13
N LEU A 149 5.00 -13.73 5.13
CA LEU A 149 5.84 -14.91 5.32
C LEU A 149 7.18 -14.56 5.96
N ASN A 150 7.80 -13.45 5.58
CA ASN A 150 9.08 -13.01 6.18
C ASN A 150 8.90 -12.49 7.62
N ILE A 151 7.71 -11.99 7.99
CA ILE A 151 7.38 -11.66 9.37
C ILE A 151 7.11 -12.94 10.19
N ARG A 152 6.30 -13.87 9.65
CA ARG A 152 5.86 -15.10 10.34
C ARG A 152 6.93 -16.19 10.41
N GLY A 153 7.83 -16.27 9.43
CA GLY A 153 8.89 -17.29 9.32
C GLY A 153 9.90 -17.27 10.46
N ILE A 154 9.71 -16.35 11.42
CA ILE A 154 10.57 -16.12 12.57
C ILE A 154 9.79 -16.30 13.89
N ALA A 155 8.68 -17.03 13.86
CA ALA A 155 8.14 -17.66 15.06
C ALA A 155 9.11 -18.71 15.65
N GLY A 156 10.17 -19.09 14.92
CA GLY A 156 11.26 -19.94 15.41
C GLY A 156 12.32 -19.23 16.28
N LEU A 157 12.24 -17.90 16.48
CA LEU A 157 13.12 -17.15 17.40
C LEU A 157 12.49 -16.83 18.75
N LEU A 158 11.26 -17.26 19.02
CA LEU A 158 10.83 -17.40 20.40
C LEU A 158 11.61 -18.60 20.97
N PRO A 159 12.42 -18.44 22.05
CA PRO A 159 12.93 -19.61 22.72
C PRO A 159 11.71 -20.45 23.07
N LYS A 160 11.77 -21.75 22.76
CA LYS A 160 10.76 -22.72 23.19
C LYS A 160 10.60 -22.56 24.69
N LEU A 161 9.62 -21.78 25.13
CA LEU A 161 9.21 -21.71 26.52
C LEU A 161 8.41 -22.99 26.74
N GLY A 162 9.12 -24.00 27.22
CA GLY A 162 8.65 -25.08 28.09
C GLY A 162 7.40 -25.85 27.67
N GLY A 163 7.59 -27.14 27.36
CA GLY A 163 6.55 -28.14 27.25
C GLY A 163 7.07 -29.40 26.60
#